data_AF-K5CJA0-F1
#
_entry.id   AF-K5CJA0-F1
#
_cell.length_a   1.000
_cell.length_b   1.000
_cell.length_c   1.000
_cell.angle_alpha   90.00
_cell.angle_beta   90.00
_cell.angle_gamma   90.00
#
_symmetry.space_group_name_H-M   'P 1'
#
loop_
_entity.id
_entity.type
_entity.pdbx_description
1 polymer ?
#
loop_
_entity_poly.entity_id
_entity_poly.type
_entity_poly.pdbx_seq_one_letter_code
_entity_poly.pdbx_strand_id
1 'polypeptide(L)' 'MKNKFKIATLLFFATSFTLGACSDWTDIEGIDIKQPNIQDQNPELYTKYLENLCEYKKNQDTS' A
#
# COMPACT_ATOMS: atom_id res chain seq x y z
N MET A 1 36.43 26.29 30.98
CA MET A 1 35.44 26.59 29.91
C MET A 1 35.53 25.65 28.70
N LYS A 2 36.73 25.26 28.26
CA LYS A 2 36.95 24.40 27.08
C LYS A 2 36.22 23.03 27.12
N ASN A 3 36.14 22.38 28.29
CA ASN A 3 35.50 21.06 28.41
C ASN A 3 33.96 21.12 28.35
N LYS A 4 33.37 22.21 28.84
CA LYS A 4 31.92 22.47 28.75
C LYS A 4 31.50 22.70 27.29
N PHE A 5 32.35 23.38 26.52
CA PHE A 5 32.16 23.55 25.07
C PHE A 5 32.19 22.20 24.33
N LYS A 6 33.16 21.33 24.63
CA LYS A 6 33.24 19.99 24.02
C LYS A 6 31.99 19.13 24.30
N ILE A 7 31.49 19.17 25.54
CA ILE A 7 30.28 18.45 25.93
C ILE A 7 29.05 19.02 25.22
N ALA A 8 28.94 20.35 25.12
CA ALA A 8 27.86 21.00 24.39
C ALA A 8 27.87 20.65 22.90
N THR A 9 29.05 20.61 22.27
CA THR A 9 29.19 20.21 20.86
C THR A 9 28.81 18.74 20.66
N LEU A 10 29.20 17.84 21.56
CA LEU A 10 28.84 16.42 21.49
C LEU A 10 27.33 16.20 21.62
N LEU A 11 26.68 16.90 22.56
CA LEU A 11 25.23 16.82 22.76
C LEU A 11 24.45 17.35 21.56
N PHE A 12 24.91 18.44 20.93
CA PHE A 12 24.28 19.01 19.74
C PHE A 12 24.35 18.08 18.52
N PHE A 13 25.47 17.38 18.33
CA PHE A 13 25.60 16.40 17.25
C PHE A 13 24.69 15.18 17.49
N ALA A 14 24.60 14.67 18.72
CA ALA A 14 23.78 13.52 19.05
C ALA A 14 22.27 13.77 18.81
N THR A 15 21.77 14.97 19.15
CA THR A 15 20.35 15.32 18.95
C THR A 15 20.00 15.58 17.49
N SER A 16 20.95 16.03 16.67
CA SER A 16 20.71 16.26 15.24
C SER A 16 20.48 14.95 14.46
N PHE A 17 21.12 13.85 14.88
CA PHE A 17 21.02 12.55 14.21
C PHE A 17 19.67 11.85 14.45
N THR A 18 19.03 12.09 15.60
CA THR A 18 17.75 11.46 15.94
C THR A 18 16.55 12.07 15.22
N LEU A 19 16.68 13.27 14.65
CA LEU A 19 15.57 13.96 13.96
C LEU A 19 15.44 13.53 12.48
N GLY A 20 16.55 13.25 11.79
CA GLY A 20 16.52 12.84 10.38
C GLY A 20 15.99 11.41 10.16
N ALA A 21 16.24 10.50 11.12
CA ALA A 21 15.69 9.14 11.06
C ALA A 21 14.19 9.07 11.35
N CYS A 22 13.63 10.11 11.99
CA CYS A 22 12.20 10.18 12.30
C CYS A 22 11.37 10.73 11.11
N SER A 23 11.96 11.54 10.22
CA SER A 23 11.23 12.02 9.04
C SER A 23 11.04 10.94 7.97
N ASP A 24 12.01 10.02 7.85
CA ASP A 24 12.01 8.96 6.84
C ASP A 24 11.01 7.84 7.15
N TRP A 25 10.83 7.50 8.44
CA TRP A 25 9.87 6.43 8.83
C TRP A 25 8.40 6.86 8.68
N THR A 26 8.11 8.16 8.62
CA THR A 26 6.75 8.68 8.46
C THR A 26 6.30 8.76 7.00
N ASP A 27 7.19 8.49 6.05
CA ASP A 27 6.82 8.42 4.65
C ASP A 27 6.17 7.05 4.38
N ILE A 28 4.85 7.04 4.26
CA ILE A 28 4.11 5.83 3.91
C ILE A 28 4.25 5.67 2.39
N GLU A 29 5.30 4.98 1.98
CA GLU A 29 5.44 4.47 0.62
C GLU A 29 4.20 3.61 0.31
N GLY A 30 3.39 4.02 -0.66
CA GLY A 30 2.19 3.29 -1.05
C GLY A 30 2.57 1.93 -1.62
N ILE A 31 2.24 0.85 -0.90
CA ILE A 31 2.41 -0.51 -1.42
C ILE A 31 1.35 -0.72 -2.51
N ASP A 32 1.78 -0.87 -3.76
CA ASP A 32 0.90 -1.28 -4.86
C ASP A 32 0.52 -2.75 -4.68
N ILE A 33 -0.63 -2.99 -4.05
CA ILE A 33 -1.20 -4.33 -3.91
C ILE A 33 -1.95 -4.63 -5.20
N LYS A 34 -1.33 -5.42 -6.08
CA LYS A 34 -2.02 -5.99 -7.25
C LYS A 34 -3.15 -6.90 -6.77
N GLN A 35 -4.37 -6.38 -6.80
CA GLN A 35 -5.55 -7.18 -6.52
C GLN A 35 -5.75 -8.17 -7.67
N PRO A 36 -5.83 -9.47 -7.36
CA PRO A 36 -6.02 -10.47 -8.40
C PRO A 36 -7.44 -10.36 -8.96
N ASN A 37 -7.54 -10.45 -10.28
CA ASN A 37 -8.82 -10.37 -10.98
C ASN A 37 -9.45 -11.78 -11.03
N ILE A 38 -10.76 -11.91 -10.77
CA ILE A 38 -11.44 -13.21 -10.80
C ILE A 38 -11.37 -13.90 -12.17
N GLN A 39 -11.29 -13.11 -13.25
CA GLN A 39 -11.00 -13.60 -14.60
C GLN A 39 -9.69 -14.39 -14.68
N ASP A 40 -8.65 -13.91 -13.99
CA ASP A 40 -7.32 -14.51 -14.00
C ASP A 40 -7.19 -15.65 -12.98
N GLN A 41 -7.91 -15.55 -11.85
CA GLN A 41 -7.84 -16.53 -10.77
C GLN A 41 -8.63 -17.81 -11.06
N ASN A 42 -9.79 -17.68 -11.73
CA ASN A 42 -10.65 -18.82 -12.04
C ASN A 42 -11.42 -18.56 -13.34
N PRO A 43 -10.78 -18.77 -14.51
CA PRO A 43 -11.36 -18.45 -15.80
C PRO A 43 -12.63 -19.28 -16.09
N GLU A 44 -12.67 -20.56 -15.69
CA GLU A 44 -13.82 -21.44 -15.89
C GLU A 44 -15.07 -20.91 -15.16
N LEU A 45 -14.91 -20.53 -13.88
CA LEU A 45 -16.00 -19.98 -13.09
C LEU A 45 -16.47 -18.63 -13.66
N TYR A 46 -15.54 -17.80 -14.13
CA TYR A 46 -15.88 -16.53 -14.76
C TYR A 46 -16.68 -16.73 -16.05
N THR A 47 -16.28 -17.66 -16.92
CA THR A 47 -17.04 -18.01 -18.13
C THR A 47 -18.46 -18.45 -17.78
N LYS A 48 -18.61 -19.35 -16.81
CA LYS A 48 -19.92 -19.83 -16.36
C LYS A 48 -20.79 -18.70 -15.80
N TYR A 49 -20.21 -17.76 -15.07
CA TYR A 49 -20.92 -16.58 -14.59
C TYR A 49 -21.48 -15.73 -15.74
N LEU A 50 -20.69 -15.49 -16.79
CA LEU A 50 -21.12 -14.73 -17.96
C LEU A 50 -22.25 -15.43 -18.74
N GLU A 51 -22.19 -16.76 -18.87
CA GLU A 51 -23.25 -17.54 -19.50
C GLU A 51 -24.58 -17.39 -18.75
N ASN A 52 -24.55 -17.57 -17.42
CA ASN A 52 -25.72 -17.41 -16.56
C ASN A 52 -26.30 -15.98 -16.66
N LEU A 53 -25.45 -14.96 -16.72
CA LEU A 53 -25.89 -13.57 -16.91
C LEU A 53 -26.59 -13.36 -18.24
N CYS A 54 -26.07 -13.93 -19.32
CA CYS A 54 -26.69 -13.86 -20.64
C CYS A 54 -28.05 -14.54 -20.66
N GLU A 55 -28.17 -15.71 -20.05
CA GLU A 55 -29.43 -16.44 -19.91
C GLU A 55 -30.46 -15.65 -19.09
N TYR A 56 -30.04 -15.11 -17.94
CA TYR A 56 -30.89 -14.27 -17.11
C TYR A 56 -31.48 -13.10 -17.89
N LYS A 57 -30.65 -12.36 -18.63
CA LYS A 57 -31.09 -11.22 -19.46
C LYS A 57 -32.08 -11.65 -20.53
N LYS A 58 -31.80 -12.74 -21.26
CA LYS A 58 -32.72 -13.28 -22.26
C LYS A 58 -34.08 -13.60 -21.66
N ASN A 59 -34.08 -14.22 -20.47
CA ASN A 59 -35.32 -14.57 -19.77
C ASN A 59 -36.10 -13.33 -19.31
N GLN A 60 -35.41 -12.23 -18.94
CA GLN A 60 -36.06 -10.96 -18.62
C GLN A 60 -36.71 -10.31 -19.85
N ASP A 61 -36.04 -10.35 -21.01
CA ASP A 61 -36.54 -9.73 -22.24
C ASP A 61 -37.71 -10.52 -22.88
N THR A 62 -37.88 -11.79 -22.51
CA THR A 62 -38.98 -12.66 -22.97
C THR A 62 -40.20 -12.70 -22.03
N SER A 63 -40.19 -11.95 -20.92
CA SER A 63 -41.29 -11.83 -19.96
C SER A 63 -42.07 -10.53 -20.13
#